data_AF-A0A497RQ81-F1
#
_entry.id   AF-A0A497RQ81-F1
#
_cell.length_a   1.000
_cell.length_b   1.000
_cell.length_c   1.000
_cell.angle_alpha   90.00
_cell.angle_beta   90.00
_cell.angle_gamma   90.00
#
_symmetry.space_group_name_H-M   'P 1'
#
loop_
_entity.id
_entity.type
_entity.pdbx_description
1 polymer ?
#
loop_
_entity_poly.entity_id
_entity_poly.type
_entity_poly.pdbx_seq_one_letter_code
_entity_poly.pdbx_strand_id
1 'polypeptide(L)'
;MIAVVGCRLLAEILNRMNVEVKYIGDFYTTNDARIDVTLNGCGYDVPDAKFYSYPLTKDYREAKRQVAGCDAVVAHKYLEFFAKVSYDLGIPFMPNFVTFFFPDSIKFFDSNIPKLEYDTISYTLTCSLQAREILKLMNGEDVIVAPMALIVKGWNEVFYNLRT
;
A
#
# COMPACT_ATOMS: atom_id res chain seq x y z
N MET A 1 -5.01 8.17 -9.70
CA MET A 1 -5.21 8.33 -8.25
C MET A 1 -5.07 6.99 -7.52
N ILE A 2 -4.31 6.95 -6.43
CA ILE A 2 -4.01 5.72 -5.67
C ILE A 2 -4.55 5.82 -4.24
N ALA A 3 -5.26 4.81 -3.75
CA ALA A 3 -5.63 4.72 -2.34
C ALA A 3 -4.50 4.05 -1.54
N VAL A 4 -4.02 4.70 -0.48
CA VAL A 4 -2.98 4.16 0.41
C VAL A 4 -3.55 4.04 1.82
N VAL A 5 -3.62 2.82 2.34
CA VAL A 5 -4.21 2.51 3.64
C VAL A 5 -3.13 2.22 4.67
N GLY A 6 -3.01 3.09 5.66
CA GLY A 6 -2.15 2.85 6.84
C GLY A 6 -0.64 2.83 6.57
N CYS A 7 -0.18 3.42 5.47
CA CYS A 7 1.25 3.58 5.14
C CYS A 7 1.55 5.03 4.78
N ARG A 8 2.06 5.81 5.73
CA ARG A 8 2.33 7.24 5.52
C ARG A 8 3.52 7.42 4.57
N LEU A 9 4.59 6.65 4.77
CA LEU A 9 5.78 6.70 3.94
C LEU A 9 5.47 6.51 2.44
N LEU A 10 4.72 5.47 2.07
CA LEU A 10 4.34 5.24 0.67
C LEU A 10 3.49 6.38 0.11
N ALA A 11 2.52 6.88 0.88
CA ALA A 11 1.69 8.01 0.48
C ALA A 11 2.54 9.25 0.18
N GLU A 12 3.58 9.51 0.99
CA GLU A 12 4.49 10.62 0.73
C GLU A 12 5.41 10.39 -0.48
N ILE A 13 5.95 9.18 -0.65
CA ILE A 13 6.77 8.83 -1.81
C ILE A 13 5.97 9.09 -3.09
N LEU A 14 4.73 8.58 -3.16
CA LEU A 14 3.84 8.76 -4.30
C LEU A 14 3.48 10.24 -4.52
N ASN A 15 3.15 10.98 -3.45
CA ASN A 15 2.85 12.40 -3.54
C ASN A 15 4.05 13.21 -4.09
N ARG A 16 5.28 12.91 -3.65
CA ARG A 16 6.51 13.54 -4.17
C ARG A 16 6.79 13.16 -5.63
N MET A 17 6.22 12.06 -6.12
CA MET A 17 6.24 11.65 -7.52
C MET A 17 5.10 12.25 -8.35
N ASN A 18 4.33 13.21 -7.80
CA ASN A 18 3.13 13.80 -8.41
C ASN A 18 2.00 12.79 -8.70
N VAL A 19 1.96 11.67 -7.97
CA VAL A 19 0.82 10.75 -8.01
C VAL A 19 -0.24 11.27 -7.03
N GLU A 20 -1.47 11.43 -7.52
CA GLU A 20 -2.60 11.82 -6.67
C GLU A 20 -2.95 10.67 -5.70
N VAL A 21 -2.96 10.96 -4.40
CA VAL A 21 -3.17 9.96 -3.34
C VAL A 21 -4.45 10.25 -2.55
N LYS A 22 -5.21 9.19 -2.26
CA LYS A 22 -6.17 9.15 -1.15
C LYS A 22 -5.54 8.37 -0.01
N TYR A 23 -5.11 9.07 1.03
CA TYR A 23 -4.60 8.45 2.24
C TYR A 23 -5.76 8.08 3.17
N ILE A 24 -5.82 6.82 3.59
CA ILE A 24 -6.83 6.31 4.51
C ILE A 24 -6.10 5.85 5.78
N GLY A 25 -6.18 6.66 6.84
CA GLY A 25 -5.42 6.44 8.05
C GLY A 25 -5.44 7.65 8.98
N ASP A 26 -5.45 7.40 10.29
CA ASP A 26 -5.45 8.43 11.35
C ASP A 26 -4.20 8.38 12.24
N PHE A 27 -3.18 7.61 11.85
CA PHE A 27 -1.99 7.39 12.67
C PHE A 27 -0.77 7.07 11.80
N TYR A 28 0.41 7.32 12.35
CA TYR A 28 1.69 6.86 11.81
C TYR A 28 2.06 5.48 12.40
N THR A 29 2.74 4.62 11.63
CA THR A 29 3.30 3.38 12.17
C THR A 29 4.56 3.66 12.99
N THR A 30 4.98 2.73 13.86
CA THR A 30 6.25 2.87 14.60
C THR A 30 7.44 2.99 13.64
N ASN A 31 7.37 2.37 12.45
CA ASN A 31 8.40 2.51 11.43
C ASN A 31 8.37 3.90 10.80
N ASP A 32 7.18 4.43 10.48
CA ASP A 32 7.04 5.82 10.01
C ASP A 32 7.66 6.79 11.03
N ALA A 33 7.38 6.63 12.33
CA ALA A 33 7.96 7.46 13.38
C ALA A 33 9.48 7.31 13.52
N ARG A 34 10.05 6.13 13.26
CA ARG A 34 11.51 5.91 13.29
C ARG A 34 12.23 6.54 12.09
N ILE A 35 11.56 6.57 10.94
CA ILE A 35 12.12 7.10 9.69
C ILE A 35 11.97 8.61 9.66
N ASP A 36 10.82 9.12 10.09
CA ASP A 36 10.49 10.53 10.07
C ASP A 36 10.54 11.10 11.50
N VAL A 37 11.65 11.78 11.79
CA VAL A 37 11.89 12.44 13.08
C VAL A 37 10.89 13.55 13.37
N THR A 38 10.20 14.08 12.35
CA THR A 38 9.14 15.09 12.54
C THR A 38 7.87 14.47 13.13
N LEU A 39 7.72 13.15 13.10
CA LEU A 39 6.62 12.41 13.72
C LEU A 39 6.89 12.01 15.18
N ASN A 40 8.14 12.12 15.67
CA ASN A 40 8.53 11.76 17.05
C ASN A 40 8.37 12.90 18.06
N GLY A 41 7.97 14.09 17.64
CA GLY A 41 7.65 15.21 18.51
C GLY A 41 6.28 15.75 18.15
N CYS A 42 5.38 15.86 19.13
CA CYS A 42 4.11 16.55 18.94
C CYS A 42 4.37 17.98 18.43
N GLY A 43 3.90 18.30 17.22
CA GLY A 43 3.94 19.66 16.70
C GLY A 43 4.25 19.70 15.21
N TYR A 44 3.19 19.84 14.42
CA TYR A 44 3.19 20.14 12.99
C TYR A 44 4.37 21.01 12.52
N ASP A 45 5.04 20.52 11.48
CA ASP A 45 5.33 21.25 10.24
C ASP A 45 5.76 20.24 9.17
N VAL A 46 4.81 19.76 8.36
CA VAL A 46 5.14 19.07 7.10
C VAL A 46 4.53 19.89 5.95
N PRO A 47 5.36 20.55 5.13
CA PRO A 47 4.89 21.42 4.07
C PRO A 47 4.20 20.61 2.95
N ASP A 48 3.04 21.10 2.52
CA ASP A 48 2.43 20.89 1.19
C ASP A 48 2.20 19.46 0.70
N ALA A 49 1.89 18.50 1.57
CA ALA A 49 1.42 17.21 1.09
C ALA A 49 -0.07 17.30 0.64
N LYS A 50 -0.28 17.57 -0.66
CA LYS A 50 -1.61 17.66 -1.28
C LYS A 50 -2.20 16.28 -1.58
N PHE A 51 -2.54 15.51 -0.55
CA PHE A 51 -3.32 14.29 -0.72
C PHE A 51 -4.59 14.34 0.13
N TYR A 52 -5.66 13.68 -0.34
CA TYR A 52 -6.92 13.62 0.39
C TYR A 52 -6.78 12.65 1.56
N SER A 53 -6.99 13.12 2.79
CA SER A 53 -6.90 12.28 3.98
C SER A 53 -8.29 11.89 4.47
N TYR A 54 -8.49 10.59 4.73
CA TYR A 54 -9.72 10.02 5.27
C TYR A 54 -9.41 9.24 6.55
N PRO A 55 -10.33 9.23 7.52
CA PRO A 55 -10.16 8.41 8.69
C PRO A 55 -10.26 6.93 8.38
N LEU A 56 -9.52 6.13 9.15
CA LEU A 56 -9.54 4.69 9.00
C LEU A 56 -10.90 4.16 9.46
N THR A 57 -11.65 3.58 8.53
CA THR A 57 -12.98 3.05 8.80
C THR A 57 -13.00 1.53 8.77
N LYS A 58 -13.89 0.95 9.57
CA LYS A 58 -14.31 -0.47 9.48
C LYS A 58 -15.69 -0.61 8.85
N ASP A 59 -16.37 0.50 8.55
CA ASP A 59 -17.62 0.48 7.80
C ASP A 59 -17.30 0.20 6.32
N TYR A 60 -17.81 -0.93 5.84
CA TYR A 60 -17.60 -1.43 4.50
C TYR A 60 -18.13 -0.48 3.42
N ARG A 61 -19.27 0.18 3.66
CA ARG A 61 -19.87 1.13 2.70
C ARG A 61 -19.01 2.39 2.60
N GLU A 62 -18.54 2.87 3.74
CA GLU A 62 -17.65 4.03 3.79
C GLU A 62 -16.29 3.72 3.16
N ALA A 63 -15.72 2.55 3.44
CA ALA A 63 -14.47 2.11 2.82
C ALA A 63 -14.57 2.07 1.29
N LYS A 64 -15.67 1.51 0.75
CA LYS A 64 -15.96 1.54 -0.69
C LYS A 64 -16.03 2.97 -1.23
N ARG A 65 -16.71 3.88 -0.53
CA ARG A 65 -16.79 5.29 -0.94
C ARG A 65 -15.42 5.97 -0.96
N GLN A 66 -14.58 5.72 0.04
CA GLN A 66 -13.25 6.29 0.14
C GLN A 66 -12.35 5.85 -1.01
N VAL A 67 -12.32 4.55 -1.34
CA VAL A 67 -11.45 4.02 -2.41
C VAL A 67 -12.04 4.12 -3.82
N ALA A 68 -13.33 4.46 -3.97
CA ALA A 68 -13.97 4.58 -5.28
C ALA A 68 -13.23 5.60 -6.17
N GLY A 69 -13.07 5.22 -7.45
CA GLY A 69 -12.38 6.03 -8.46
C GLY A 69 -10.86 6.01 -8.38
N CYS A 70 -10.26 5.17 -7.51
CA CYS A 70 -8.82 4.94 -7.52
C CYS A 70 -8.44 3.87 -8.56
N ASP A 71 -7.25 4.01 -9.14
CA ASP A 71 -6.67 3.07 -10.11
C ASP A 71 -6.11 1.82 -9.41
N ALA A 72 -5.71 1.95 -8.13
CA ALA A 72 -5.28 0.85 -7.29
C ALA A 72 -5.46 1.19 -5.80
N VAL A 73 -5.51 0.14 -4.97
CA VAL A 73 -5.50 0.22 -3.51
C VAL A 73 -4.26 -0.48 -2.97
N VAL A 74 -3.46 0.22 -2.16
CA VAL A 74 -2.32 -0.34 -1.44
C VAL A 74 -2.61 -0.33 0.05
N ALA A 75 -2.61 -1.48 0.71
CA ALA A 75 -2.92 -1.57 2.13
C ALA A 75 -1.77 -2.14 2.94
N HIS A 76 -1.42 -1.44 4.03
CA HIS A 76 -0.52 -1.92 5.06
C HIS A 76 -1.25 -2.28 6.35
N LYS A 77 -2.53 -1.94 6.44
CA LYS A 77 -3.43 -2.28 7.55
C LYS A 77 -4.79 -2.73 7.04
N TYR A 78 -5.44 -3.56 7.84
CA TYR A 78 -6.74 -4.17 7.49
C TYR A 78 -6.71 -4.83 6.10
N LEU A 79 -5.66 -5.62 5.84
CA LEU A 79 -5.35 -6.20 4.54
C LEU A 79 -6.54 -6.96 3.95
N GLU A 80 -7.10 -7.92 4.70
CA GLU A 80 -8.25 -8.72 4.24
C GLU A 80 -9.48 -7.87 3.94
N PHE A 81 -9.73 -6.85 4.78
CA PHE A 81 -10.87 -5.95 4.61
C PHE A 81 -10.74 -5.13 3.34
N PHE A 82 -9.59 -4.47 3.13
CA PHE A 82 -9.37 -3.66 1.93
C PHE A 82 -9.17 -4.51 0.67
N ALA A 83 -8.60 -5.72 0.78
CA ALA A 83 -8.58 -6.68 -0.32
C ALA A 83 -10.00 -7.00 -0.80
N LYS A 84 -10.93 -7.24 0.14
CA LYS A 84 -12.34 -7.48 -0.16
C LYS A 84 -13.05 -6.25 -0.72
N VAL A 85 -12.77 -5.05 -0.20
CA VAL A 85 -13.31 -3.80 -0.75
C VAL A 85 -12.87 -3.61 -2.20
N SER A 86 -11.57 -3.78 -2.48
CA SER A 86 -11.00 -3.63 -3.82
C SER A 86 -11.55 -4.67 -4.80
N TYR A 87 -11.66 -5.93 -4.36
CA TYR A 87 -12.23 -7.01 -5.17
C TYR A 87 -13.66 -6.70 -5.60
N ASP A 88 -14.51 -6.30 -4.65
CA ASP A 88 -15.91 -5.93 -4.92
C ASP A 88 -16.07 -4.73 -5.87
N LEU A 89 -15.08 -3.85 -5.92
CA LEU A 89 -15.07 -2.67 -6.80
C LEU A 89 -14.36 -2.91 -8.14
N GLY A 90 -13.76 -4.09 -8.34
CA GLY A 90 -12.96 -4.37 -9.52
C GLY A 90 -11.67 -3.55 -9.61
N ILE A 91 -11.08 -3.17 -8.47
CA ILE A 91 -9.87 -2.34 -8.40
C ILE A 91 -8.67 -3.23 -8.04
N PRO A 92 -7.51 -3.08 -8.71
CA PRO A 92 -6.26 -3.74 -8.32
C PRO A 92 -5.88 -3.49 -6.86
N PHE A 93 -5.46 -4.54 -6.17
CA PHE A 93 -5.07 -4.50 -4.77
C PHE A 93 -3.61 -4.91 -4.57
N MET A 94 -2.87 -4.15 -3.76
CA MET A 94 -1.51 -4.49 -3.33
C MET A 94 -1.46 -4.52 -1.79
N PRO A 95 -1.04 -5.64 -1.17
CA PRO A 95 -0.92 -5.74 0.29
C PRO A 95 0.36 -5.03 0.78
N ASN A 96 0.85 -5.35 1.97
CA ASN A 96 2.07 -4.78 2.54
C ASN A 96 3.37 -5.28 1.89
N PHE A 97 3.30 -6.06 0.81
CA PHE A 97 4.44 -6.53 0.02
C PHE A 97 4.20 -6.27 -1.48
N VAL A 98 5.20 -6.56 -2.33
CA VAL A 98 5.19 -6.08 -3.71
C VAL A 98 4.56 -7.13 -4.63
N THR A 99 3.26 -7.00 -4.86
CA THR A 99 2.50 -7.69 -5.92
C THR A 99 1.12 -7.07 -6.09
N PHE A 100 0.57 -7.09 -7.30
CA PHE A 100 -0.83 -6.77 -7.54
C PHE A 100 -1.71 -8.02 -7.59
N PHE A 101 -2.86 -7.92 -6.96
CA PHE A 101 -4.01 -8.78 -7.13
C PHE A 101 -5.02 -8.03 -8.00
N PHE A 102 -5.09 -8.39 -9.28
CA PHE A 102 -6.12 -7.90 -10.17
C PHE A 102 -7.43 -8.68 -9.98
N PRO A 103 -8.59 -8.09 -10.32
CA PRO A 103 -9.90 -8.75 -10.15
C PRO A 103 -10.04 -10.10 -10.89
N ASP A 104 -9.30 -10.28 -11.98
CA ASP A 104 -9.24 -11.46 -12.83
C ASP A 104 -8.08 -12.42 -12.49
N SER A 105 -7.21 -12.03 -11.54
CA SER A 105 -6.11 -12.85 -11.06
C SER A 105 -6.54 -13.76 -9.89
N ILE A 106 -5.57 -14.46 -9.25
CA ILE A 106 -5.88 -15.17 -8.02
C ILE A 106 -6.39 -14.19 -6.95
N LYS A 107 -7.27 -14.64 -6.06
CA LYS A 107 -7.80 -13.77 -5.02
C LYS A 107 -6.84 -13.72 -3.83
N PHE A 108 -6.71 -12.55 -3.22
CA PHE A 108 -5.88 -12.35 -2.04
C PHE A 108 -6.20 -13.35 -0.92
N PHE A 109 -7.48 -13.60 -0.68
CA PHE A 109 -7.97 -14.52 0.36
C PHE A 109 -7.89 -16.01 -0.01
N ASP A 110 -7.53 -16.33 -1.27
CA ASP A 110 -7.27 -17.71 -1.72
C ASP A 110 -5.75 -18.00 -1.80
N SER A 111 -4.91 -17.10 -1.30
CA SER A 111 -3.44 -17.13 -1.45
C SER A 111 -2.74 -17.49 -0.14
N ASN A 112 -1.60 -18.18 -0.23
CA ASN A 112 -0.76 -18.46 0.93
C ASN A 112 0.13 -17.25 1.24
N ILE A 113 -0.40 -16.34 2.08
CA ILE A 113 0.29 -15.10 2.45
C ILE A 113 1.32 -15.39 3.54
N PRO A 114 2.63 -15.17 3.31
CA PRO A 114 3.62 -15.36 4.36
C PRO A 114 3.41 -14.35 5.50
N LYS A 115 3.75 -14.75 6.72
CA LYS A 115 3.82 -13.80 7.84
C LYS A 115 5.03 -12.89 7.63
N LEU A 116 4.79 -11.59 7.56
CA LEU A 116 5.82 -10.59 7.30
C LEU A 116 6.09 -9.77 8.55
N GLU A 117 7.36 -9.76 8.96
CA GLU A 117 7.88 -8.92 10.02
C GLU A 117 8.86 -7.94 9.38
N TYR A 118 8.54 -6.64 9.42
CA TYR A 118 9.34 -5.62 8.80
C TYR A 118 10.20 -4.92 9.83
N ASP A 119 11.52 -5.04 9.68
CA ASP A 119 12.44 -4.03 10.18
C ASP A 119 12.34 -2.74 9.33
N THR A 120 12.93 -1.65 9.83
CA THR A 120 12.87 -0.34 9.18
C THR A 120 13.42 -0.35 7.74
N ILE A 121 14.48 -1.11 7.47
CA ILE A 121 15.11 -1.19 6.15
C ILE A 121 14.17 -1.94 5.20
N SER A 122 13.71 -3.12 5.60
CA SER A 122 12.75 -3.91 4.82
C SER A 122 11.49 -3.10 4.50
N TYR A 123 10.97 -2.35 5.47
CA TYR A 123 9.79 -1.50 5.30
C TYR A 123 10.02 -0.39 4.26
N THR A 124 11.14 0.33 4.38
CA THR A 124 11.49 1.45 3.50
C THR A 124 11.67 0.99 2.05
N LEU A 125 12.44 -0.10 1.86
CA LEU A 125 12.65 -0.70 0.54
C LEU A 125 11.34 -1.23 -0.04
N THR A 126 10.50 -1.88 0.75
CA THR A 126 9.17 -2.33 0.31
C THR A 126 8.34 -1.15 -0.18
N CYS A 127 8.23 -0.06 0.58
CA CYS A 127 7.47 1.13 0.15
C CYS A 127 8.02 1.73 -1.16
N SER A 128 9.35 1.74 -1.31
CA SER A 128 10.01 2.26 -2.52
C SER A 128 9.72 1.39 -3.75
N LEU A 129 9.77 0.07 -3.59
CA LEU A 129 9.44 -0.90 -4.64
C LEU A 129 7.94 -0.87 -4.97
N GLN A 130 7.06 -0.72 -3.98
CA GLN A 130 5.63 -0.54 -4.22
C GLN A 130 5.34 0.73 -5.02
N ALA A 131 5.98 1.85 -4.69
CA ALA A 131 5.86 3.08 -5.47
C ALA A 131 6.32 2.87 -6.92
N ARG A 132 7.42 2.14 -7.14
CA ARG A 132 7.88 1.77 -8.48
C ARG A 132 6.84 0.95 -9.25
N GLU A 133 6.28 -0.10 -8.65
CA GLU A 133 5.26 -0.93 -9.31
C GLU A 133 3.96 -0.15 -9.59
N ILE A 134 3.61 0.83 -8.75
CA ILE A 134 2.48 1.73 -8.99
C ILE A 134 2.73 2.64 -10.21
N LEU A 135 3.93 3.21 -10.34
CA LEU A 135 4.27 4.00 -11.52
C LEU A 135 4.21 3.16 -12.80
N LYS A 136 4.73 1.93 -12.74
CA LYS A 136 4.63 0.97 -13.84
C LYS A 136 3.18 0.69 -14.21
N LEU A 137 2.31 0.45 -13.22
CA LEU A 137 0.87 0.26 -13.44
C LEU A 137 0.27 1.47 -14.17
N MET A 138 0.56 2.68 -13.71
CA MET A 138 0.02 3.92 -14.29
C MET A 138 0.52 4.18 -15.71
N ASN A 139 1.72 3.72 -16.05
CA ASN A 139 2.31 3.84 -17.38
C ASN A 139 1.89 2.70 -18.33
N GLY A 140 1.15 1.70 -17.87
CA GLY A 140 0.81 0.51 -18.65
C GLY A 140 2.00 -0.43 -18.89
N GLU A 141 2.99 -0.41 -18.00
CA GLU A 141 4.16 -1.30 -18.02
C GLU A 141 3.89 -2.62 -17.26
N ASP A 142 4.71 -3.64 -17.51
CA ASP A 142 4.58 -4.95 -16.87
C ASP A 142 4.82 -4.85 -15.36
N VAL A 143 3.78 -5.06 -14.55
CA VAL A 143 3.87 -5.07 -13.09
C VAL A 143 4.04 -6.48 -12.52
N ILE A 144 4.51 -6.57 -11.28
CA ILE A 144 4.51 -7.84 -10.54
C ILE A 144 3.06 -8.19 -10.16
N VAL A 145 2.56 -9.34 -10.63
CA VAL A 145 1.19 -9.82 -10.41
C VAL A 145 1.18 -11.17 -9.72
N ALA A 146 0.21 -11.38 -8.83
CA ALA A 146 -0.03 -12.66 -8.19
C ALA A 146 -0.27 -13.76 -9.25
N PRO A 147 0.31 -14.97 -9.10
CA PRO A 147 0.81 -15.56 -7.87
C PRO A 147 2.24 -15.17 -7.48
N MET A 148 2.95 -14.39 -8.28
CA MET A 148 4.31 -13.98 -7.96
C MET A 148 4.29 -12.78 -7.01
N ALA A 149 5.13 -12.81 -5.97
CA ALA A 149 5.28 -11.71 -5.03
C ALA A 149 6.75 -11.45 -4.74
N LEU A 150 7.12 -10.18 -4.64
CA LEU A 150 8.45 -9.76 -4.21
C LEU A 150 8.39 -9.33 -2.74
N ILE A 151 9.24 -9.95 -1.92
CA ILE A 151 9.30 -9.76 -0.47
C ILE A 151 10.71 -9.32 -0.10
N VAL A 152 10.81 -8.24 0.66
CA VAL A 152 12.08 -7.71 1.13
C VAL A 152 12.40 -8.23 2.53
N LYS A 153 13.63 -8.71 2.73
CA LYS A 153 14.17 -9.16 4.01
C LYS A 153 15.57 -8.56 4.24
N GLY A 154 15.64 -7.56 5.11
CA GLY A 154 16.82 -6.72 5.28
C GLY A 154 17.13 -5.96 3.99
N TRP A 155 18.30 -6.24 3.41
CA TRP A 155 18.73 -5.69 2.11
C TRP A 155 18.41 -6.59 0.92
N ASN A 156 17.83 -7.77 1.15
CA ASN A 156 17.62 -8.77 0.11
C ASN A 156 16.20 -8.74 -0.43
N GLU A 157 16.08 -8.91 -1.74
CA GLU A 157 14.84 -9.10 -2.47
C GLU A 157 14.65 -10.60 -2.77
N VAL A 158 13.50 -11.15 -2.40
CA VAL A 158 13.20 -12.58 -2.62
C VAL A 158 11.83 -12.72 -3.27
N PHE A 159 11.76 -13.46 -4.37
CA PHE A 159 10.51 -13.83 -5.02
C PHE A 159 9.85 -15.03 -4.34
N TYR A 160 8.55 -14.91 -4.11
CA TYR A 160 7.69 -15.91 -3.49
C TYR A 160 6.53 -16.24 -4.42
N ASN A 161 6.17 -17.53 -4.50
CA ASN A 161 4.98 -17.98 -5.21
C ASN A 161 3.86 -18.20 -4.18
N LEU A 162 2.80 -17.41 -4.27
CA LEU A 162 1.69 -17.41 -3.31
C LEU A 162 0.73 -18.61 -3.45
N ARG A 163 0.98 -19.52 -4.39
CA ARG A 163 0.24 -20.79 -4.52
C ARG A 163 0.87 -21.95 -3.76
N THR A 164 2.10 -21.79 -3.26
CA THR A 164 2.88 -22.81 -2.56
C THR A 164 3.19 -22.33 -1.17
#